data_AF-A0A8K0G168-F1
#
_entry.id   AF-A0A8K0G168-F1
#
_cell.length_a   1.000
_cell.length_b   1.000
_cell.length_c   1.000
_cell.angle_alpha   90.00
_cell.angle_beta   90.00
_cell.angle_gamma   90.00
#
_symmetry.space_group_name_H-M   'P 1'
#
loop_
_entity.id
_entity.type
_entity.pdbx_description
1 polymer ?
#
loop_
_entity_poly.entity_id
_entity_poly.type
_entity_poly.pdbx_seq_one_letter_code
_entity_poly.pdbx_strand_id
1 'polypeptide(L)'
;MEKGTGKVYRRKVTFTENPTQKPKSADSQRKEGQRPRSRSVYTTNSYISEEANIRDLKPYEGAQWVPRMVPSKTYYIDDYTDIWHEDGGIGGGCSISPQGIISLRLHDRVRVDISLDKAVRVINYKSGIVLALSPTGSSAALLHPNGRVYQYGSRVEILAHDAGGNNKYAKMWYKGVSFTSDQCALVYLVDSAGTRTTTDSFSDLTQDFSMNVFYSDSPHFEPGNYGPQNVNEAIAILQGSNFWITEDGTDNWIINNIRISQTSDGLVRIGRNSNKFSLRTSPTNGSASVSSPFLHCTGSMGQTRHLFVRRGERRMHYDGASFIVRNAGHSAGFDDKHQLKVY
;
A
#
# COMPACT_ATOMS: atom_id res chain seq x y z
N MET A 1 -30.07 16.17 -68.86
CA MET A 1 -30.30 17.18 -67.81
C MET A 1 -29.84 16.59 -66.49
N GLU A 2 -28.53 16.34 -66.39
CA GLU A 2 -27.50 17.15 -65.72
C GLU A 2 -27.57 17.13 -64.18
N LYS A 3 -26.62 16.37 -63.62
CA LYS A 3 -26.32 16.20 -62.19
C LYS A 3 -25.35 17.29 -61.76
N GLY A 4 -25.68 18.03 -60.71
CA GLY A 4 -24.81 19.03 -60.09
C GLY A 4 -23.70 18.40 -59.24
N THR A 5 -22.44 18.62 -59.63
CA THR A 5 -21.24 18.29 -58.86
C THR A 5 -20.76 19.52 -58.09
N GLY A 6 -20.86 19.49 -56.75
CA GLY A 6 -20.24 20.48 -55.87
C GLY A 6 -18.75 20.19 -55.66
N LYS A 7 -17.88 21.07 -56.12
CA LYS A 7 -16.42 21.04 -55.86
C LYS A 7 -16.13 21.76 -54.54
N VAL A 8 -15.55 21.05 -53.56
CA VAL A 8 -14.98 21.64 -52.34
C VAL A 8 -13.48 21.84 -52.55
N TYR A 9 -13.02 23.09 -52.41
CA TYR A 9 -11.62 23.50 -52.54
C TYR A 9 -10.78 23.00 -51.35
N ARG A 10 -9.71 22.26 -51.64
CA ARG A 10 -8.69 21.83 -50.68
C ARG A 10 -7.49 22.79 -50.78
N ARG A 11 -7.26 23.63 -49.76
CA ARG A 11 -6.04 24.47 -49.66
C ARG A 11 -4.85 23.58 -49.30
N LYS A 12 -3.88 23.44 -50.22
CA LYS A 12 -2.51 23.01 -49.92
C LYS A 12 -1.72 24.24 -49.48
N VAL A 13 -1.07 24.17 -48.34
CA VAL A 13 -0.02 25.13 -47.94
C VAL A 13 1.30 24.38 -48.02
N THR A 14 2.19 24.89 -48.86
CA THR A 14 3.58 24.45 -49.03
C THR A 14 4.41 25.71 -48.88
N PHE A 15 5.42 25.70 -48.03
CA PHE A 15 6.46 26.71 -48.05
C PHE A 15 7.84 26.07 -48.03
N THR A 16 8.66 26.63 -48.91
CA THR A 16 9.92 26.20 -49.49
C THR A 16 11.13 26.55 -48.63
N GLU A 17 12.14 25.68 -48.70
CA GLU A 17 13.53 25.95 -48.30
C GLU A 17 14.19 26.96 -49.26
N ASN A 18 15.13 27.77 -48.75
CA ASN A 18 16.32 28.13 -49.53
C ASN A 18 17.49 28.57 -48.63
N PRO A 19 18.75 28.43 -49.11
CA PRO A 19 19.96 28.36 -48.29
C PRO A 19 20.76 29.67 -48.30
N THR A 20 21.66 29.86 -47.33
CA THR A 20 22.88 30.68 -47.50
C THR A 20 24.00 30.19 -46.57
N GLN A 21 25.21 30.13 -47.11
CA GLN A 21 26.43 29.60 -46.48
C GLN A 21 27.25 30.68 -45.75
N LYS A 22 27.93 30.19 -44.70
CA LYS A 22 29.09 30.63 -43.86
C LYS A 22 30.03 31.76 -44.35
N PRO A 23 30.82 32.34 -43.40
CA PRO A 23 32.21 31.89 -43.21
C PRO A 23 32.65 31.63 -41.75
N LYS A 24 33.82 30.98 -41.59
CA LYS A 24 34.50 30.52 -40.37
C LYS A 24 35.48 31.56 -39.79
N SER A 25 35.64 31.58 -38.45
CA SER A 25 36.89 31.88 -37.69
C SER A 25 36.64 31.54 -36.21
N ALA A 26 37.27 30.50 -35.63
CA ALA A 26 38.60 30.45 -34.98
C ALA A 26 38.65 31.07 -33.55
N ASP A 27 38.82 30.16 -32.58
CA ASP A 27 39.42 30.24 -31.23
C ASP A 27 39.07 31.36 -30.23
N SER A 28 38.42 30.95 -29.13
CA SER A 28 38.84 31.35 -27.77
C SER A 28 38.25 30.40 -26.73
N GLN A 29 39.13 29.78 -25.95
CA GLN A 29 38.84 28.90 -24.83
C GLN A 29 38.18 29.67 -23.67
N ARG A 30 37.07 29.16 -23.12
CA ARG A 30 36.72 29.38 -21.70
C ARG A 30 36.07 28.12 -21.12
N LYS A 31 36.71 27.63 -20.05
CA LYS A 31 36.24 26.60 -19.11
C LYS A 31 35.02 27.08 -18.34
N GLU A 32 34.13 26.13 -18.00
CA GLU A 32 33.09 26.07 -16.93
C GLU A 32 31.78 25.54 -17.52
N GLY A 33 31.04 24.58 -16.95
CA GLY A 33 31.24 23.67 -15.83
C GLY A 33 30.30 22.47 -16.07
N GLN A 34 30.77 21.25 -15.78
CA GLN A 34 29.98 20.03 -15.92
C GLN A 34 28.78 20.07 -14.99
N ARG A 35 27.56 20.18 -15.54
CA ARG A 35 26.33 19.86 -14.82
C ARG A 35 26.21 18.33 -14.71
N PRO A 36 26.00 17.77 -13.51
CA PRO A 36 25.78 16.34 -13.36
C PRO A 36 24.41 15.99 -13.97
N ARG A 37 24.42 15.10 -14.97
CA ARG A 37 23.20 14.46 -15.48
C ARG A 37 22.70 13.48 -14.42
N SER A 38 21.58 13.79 -13.78
CA SER A 38 20.83 12.85 -12.94
C SER A 38 20.17 11.78 -13.83
N ARG A 39 20.93 10.72 -14.13
CA ARG A 39 20.39 9.46 -14.63
C ARG A 39 19.96 8.62 -13.42
N SER A 40 18.67 8.63 -13.07
CA SER A 40 18.11 7.59 -12.20
C SER A 40 17.82 6.35 -13.05
N VAL A 41 18.87 5.57 -13.33
CA VAL A 41 18.72 4.21 -13.84
C VAL A 41 18.50 3.32 -12.61
N TYR A 42 17.25 3.01 -12.27
CA TYR A 42 16.99 1.85 -11.43
C TYR A 42 17.06 0.60 -12.30
N THR A 43 18.28 0.05 -12.39
CA THR A 43 18.50 -1.30 -12.85
C THR A 43 17.83 -2.29 -11.91
N THR A 44 17.35 -3.36 -12.51
CA THR A 44 16.50 -4.45 -12.03
C THR A 44 17.14 -5.40 -11.01
N ASN A 45 18.03 -4.93 -10.12
CA ASN A 45 18.77 -5.79 -9.18
C ASN A 45 18.51 -5.43 -7.70
N SER A 46 17.31 -5.71 -7.21
CA SER A 46 17.06 -5.87 -5.76
C SER A 46 16.30 -7.16 -5.43
N TYR A 47 16.25 -8.10 -6.37
CA TYR A 47 16.02 -9.50 -6.07
C TYR A 47 17.39 -10.18 -6.04
N ILE A 48 17.71 -10.84 -4.92
CA ILE A 48 18.96 -11.54 -4.61
C ILE A 48 19.98 -10.65 -3.86
N SER A 49 19.76 -10.46 -2.56
CA SER A 49 20.82 -10.53 -1.54
C SER A 49 20.23 -10.58 -0.13
N GLU A 50 19.51 -11.65 0.21
CA GLU A 50 19.44 -12.18 1.58
C GLU A 50 19.19 -13.68 1.49
N GLU A 51 20.17 -14.41 0.94
CA GLU A 51 20.39 -15.78 1.44
C GLU A 51 20.94 -15.62 2.86
N ALA A 52 20.05 -15.48 3.83
CA ALA A 52 20.39 -15.75 5.21
C ALA A 52 20.70 -17.24 5.29
N ASN A 53 21.99 -17.55 5.45
CA ASN A 53 22.54 -18.87 5.72
C ASN A 53 21.63 -19.67 6.66
N ILE A 54 20.97 -20.68 6.12
CA ILE A 54 20.45 -21.82 6.89
C ILE A 54 21.64 -22.74 7.15
N ARG A 55 22.57 -22.34 8.03
CA ARG A 55 23.54 -23.22 8.68
C ARG A 55 23.79 -22.69 10.09
N ASP A 56 23.68 -23.60 11.05
CA ASP A 56 23.85 -23.45 12.49
C ASP A 56 22.65 -22.92 13.29
N LEU A 57 21.55 -23.69 13.28
CA LEU A 57 20.73 -23.85 14.49
C LEU A 57 21.57 -24.62 15.53
N LYS A 58 22.46 -23.93 16.24
CA LYS A 58 22.93 -24.41 17.55
C LYS A 58 21.88 -24.01 18.58
N PRO A 59 21.37 -24.93 19.42
CA PRO A 59 20.58 -24.57 20.58
C PRO A 59 21.46 -23.69 21.46
N TYR A 60 21.08 -22.42 21.63
CA TYR A 60 21.72 -21.55 22.61
C TYR A 60 21.20 -21.94 23.99
N GLU A 61 22.02 -22.62 24.77
CA GLU A 61 21.83 -22.79 26.21
C GLU A 61 22.10 -21.44 26.89
N GLY A 62 21.03 -20.68 27.17
CA GLY A 62 21.14 -19.45 27.94
C GLY A 62 19.82 -18.69 28.00
N ALA A 63 19.19 -18.74 29.17
CA ALA A 63 17.91 -18.13 29.56
C ALA A 63 16.63 -18.82 29.05
N GLN A 64 15.87 -19.40 30.00
CA GLN A 64 14.48 -19.80 29.79
C GLN A 64 13.65 -18.55 29.50
N TRP A 65 13.26 -18.37 28.24
CA TRP A 65 12.19 -17.46 27.86
C TRP A 65 10.90 -17.95 28.52
N VAL A 66 10.45 -17.25 29.56
CA VAL A 66 9.18 -17.58 30.23
C VAL A 66 8.07 -16.90 29.43
N PRO A 67 7.21 -17.65 28.73
CA PRO A 67 6.05 -17.06 28.09
C PRO A 67 5.20 -16.39 29.17
N ARG A 68 4.89 -15.10 28.99
CA ARG A 68 3.91 -14.43 29.84
C ARG A 68 2.57 -14.48 29.12
N MET A 69 1.52 -14.80 29.87
CA MET A 69 0.15 -14.62 29.39
C MET A 69 -0.03 -13.15 29.03
N VAL A 70 -0.68 -12.89 27.90
CA VAL A 70 -1.05 -11.53 27.50
C VAL A 70 -1.98 -10.96 28.59
N PRO A 71 -1.60 -9.86 29.28
CA PRO A 71 -2.42 -9.32 30.37
C PRO A 71 -3.76 -8.81 29.82
N SER A 72 -4.85 -9.53 30.10
CA SER A 72 -6.21 -9.10 29.77
C SER A 72 -6.80 -8.36 30.97
N LYS A 73 -6.90 -7.03 30.88
CA LYS A 73 -7.77 -6.27 31.76
C LYS A 73 -9.07 -6.06 30.99
N THR A 74 -10.14 -6.71 31.47
CA THR A 74 -11.55 -6.46 31.11
C THR A 74 -12.08 -7.27 29.91
N TYR A 75 -12.93 -8.24 30.22
CA TYR A 75 -13.63 -9.12 29.26
C TYR A 75 -14.90 -8.51 28.66
N TYR A 76 -15.33 -7.35 29.15
CA TYR A 76 -16.54 -6.67 28.74
C TYR A 76 -16.36 -5.16 28.91
N ILE A 77 -16.45 -4.42 27.82
CA ILE A 77 -17.17 -3.14 27.66
C ILE A 77 -16.97 -2.73 26.20
N ASP A 78 -18.03 -2.93 25.45
CA ASP A 78 -18.30 -2.19 24.22
C ASP A 78 -18.85 -0.84 24.68
N ASP A 79 -17.95 0.13 24.78
CA ASP A 79 -18.29 1.49 24.40
C ASP A 79 -17.23 1.85 23.38
N TYR A 80 -17.67 2.37 22.24
CA TYR A 80 -16.88 2.99 21.16
C TYR A 80 -16.10 4.24 21.65
N THR A 81 -15.60 4.20 22.88
CA THR A 81 -14.77 5.22 23.48
C THR A 81 -13.34 4.96 23.03
N ASP A 82 -12.92 5.72 22.02
CA ASP A 82 -11.52 5.96 21.63
C ASP A 82 -10.73 6.66 22.75
N ILE A 83 -11.01 6.36 24.02
CA ILE A 83 -10.26 6.88 25.16
C ILE A 83 -8.96 6.09 25.22
N TRP A 84 -7.93 6.67 24.61
CA TRP A 84 -6.54 6.28 24.79
C TRP A 84 -6.11 6.77 26.18
N HIS A 85 -5.96 5.84 27.12
CA HIS A 85 -5.25 6.17 28.36
C HIS A 85 -3.77 6.36 28.01
N GLU A 86 -3.23 7.57 28.22
CA GLU A 86 -1.82 7.89 27.97
C GLU A 86 -0.85 7.13 28.89
N ASP A 87 -1.37 6.49 29.94
CA ASP A 87 -0.63 5.56 30.76
C ASP A 87 -0.43 4.25 30.01
N GLY A 88 0.56 4.23 29.13
CA GLY A 88 1.18 3.03 28.54
C GLY A 88 1.85 2.12 29.58
N GLY A 89 1.23 1.96 30.74
CA GLY A 89 1.66 1.09 31.81
C GLY A 89 1.51 -0.37 31.42
N ILE A 90 2.64 -1.00 31.08
CA ILE A 90 2.94 -2.43 31.21
C ILE A 90 1.70 -3.34 31.07
N GLY A 91 1.34 -3.65 29.82
CA GLY A 91 0.22 -4.53 29.48
C GLY A 91 -0.88 -3.80 28.70
N GLY A 92 -0.54 -3.24 27.53
CA GLY A 92 -1.48 -2.65 26.57
C GLY A 92 -2.69 -3.58 26.39
N GLY A 93 -3.83 -3.12 26.91
CA GLY A 93 -4.98 -3.99 27.17
C GLY A 93 -5.51 -4.61 25.89
N CYS A 94 -5.56 -5.94 25.87
CA CYS A 94 -6.40 -6.66 24.92
C CYS A 94 -7.86 -6.53 25.33
N SER A 95 -8.73 -6.24 24.37
CA SER A 95 -10.19 -6.30 24.54
C SER A 95 -10.79 -7.25 23.53
N ILE A 96 -11.96 -7.82 23.87
CA ILE A 96 -12.74 -8.66 22.96
C ILE A 96 -14.06 -7.97 22.68
N SER A 97 -14.43 -7.81 21.40
CA SER A 97 -15.76 -7.33 21.02
C SER A 97 -16.81 -8.43 21.10
N PRO A 98 -18.11 -8.10 21.16
CA PRO A 98 -19.19 -9.10 21.09
C PRO A 98 -19.15 -10.01 19.85
N GLN A 99 -18.50 -9.55 18.77
CA GLN A 99 -18.32 -10.33 17.54
C GLN A 99 -17.11 -11.27 17.59
N GLY A 100 -16.38 -11.33 18.71
CA GLY A 100 -15.16 -12.13 18.87
C GLY A 100 -13.92 -11.49 18.27
N ILE A 101 -13.92 -10.16 18.04
CA ILE A 101 -12.74 -9.44 17.55
C ILE A 101 -11.81 -9.21 18.73
N ILE A 102 -10.56 -9.63 18.61
CA ILE A 102 -9.50 -9.38 19.57
C ILE A 102 -8.79 -8.08 19.17
N SER A 103 -8.87 -7.05 20.01
CA SER A 103 -8.21 -5.76 19.80
C SER A 103 -7.04 -5.60 20.76
N LEU A 104 -5.83 -5.46 20.22
CA LEU A 104 -4.60 -5.17 20.95
C LEU A 104 -4.26 -3.69 20.80
N ARG A 105 -4.22 -2.96 21.91
CA ARG A 105 -3.75 -1.58 21.97
C ARG A 105 -2.24 -1.56 22.24
N LEU A 106 -1.50 -1.04 21.29
CA LEU A 106 -0.05 -0.91 21.29
C LEU A 106 0.36 0.52 21.68
N HIS A 107 1.64 0.74 22.02
CA HIS A 107 2.12 2.10 22.29
C HIS A 107 2.13 2.94 20.99
N ASP A 108 2.39 4.25 21.11
CA ASP A 108 2.34 5.20 19.97
C ASP A 108 1.00 5.25 19.22
N ARG A 109 -0.10 4.94 19.92
CA ARG A 109 -1.47 5.00 19.41
C ARG A 109 -1.66 4.11 18.17
N VAL A 110 -1.12 2.89 18.22
CA VAL A 110 -1.40 1.85 17.23
C VAL A 110 -2.37 0.83 17.81
N ARG A 111 -3.39 0.45 17.05
CA ARG A 111 -4.33 -0.62 17.39
C ARG A 111 -4.25 -1.72 16.35
N VAL A 112 -4.27 -2.96 16.81
CA VAL A 112 -4.36 -4.15 15.96
C VAL A 112 -5.63 -4.90 16.31
N ASP A 113 -6.53 -5.04 15.35
CA ASP A 113 -7.74 -5.84 15.45
C ASP A 113 -7.51 -7.16 14.71
N ILE A 114 -7.87 -8.27 15.36
CA ILE A 114 -7.70 -9.64 14.87
C ILE A 114 -9.05 -10.34 14.96
N SER A 115 -9.51 -10.93 13.86
CA SER A 115 -10.70 -11.76 13.86
C SER A 115 -10.37 -13.23 14.16
N LEU A 116 -11.41 -14.02 14.45
CA LEU A 116 -11.30 -15.46 14.72
C LEU A 116 -10.69 -16.24 13.54
N ASP A 117 -11.01 -15.81 12.31
CA ASP A 117 -10.47 -16.36 11.06
C ASP A 117 -9.13 -15.73 10.62
N LYS A 118 -8.48 -14.95 11.50
CA LYS A 118 -7.13 -14.38 11.30
C LYS A 118 -7.08 -13.25 10.28
N ALA A 119 -8.19 -12.62 9.92
CA ALA A 119 -8.15 -11.29 9.31
C ALA A 119 -7.46 -10.32 10.28
N VAL A 120 -6.77 -9.33 9.72
CA VAL A 120 -6.02 -8.34 10.50
C VAL A 120 -6.35 -6.94 10.00
N ARG A 121 -6.66 -6.04 10.93
CA ARG A 121 -6.77 -4.60 10.67
C ARG A 121 -5.85 -3.85 11.63
N VAL A 122 -5.12 -2.88 11.12
CA VAL A 122 -4.16 -2.07 11.88
C VAL A 122 -4.54 -0.60 11.71
N ILE A 123 -4.67 0.11 12.81
CA ILE A 123 -4.94 1.54 12.81
C ILE A 123 -3.78 2.22 13.53
N ASN A 124 -3.02 3.01 12.78
CA ASN A 124 -2.02 3.91 13.33
C ASN A 124 -2.65 5.31 13.38
N TYR A 125 -3.18 5.66 14.55
CA TYR A 125 -3.89 6.91 14.77
C TYR A 125 -2.97 8.12 14.69
N LYS A 126 -1.70 7.99 15.08
CA LYS A 126 -0.70 9.07 15.03
C LYS A 126 -0.43 9.55 13.61
N SER A 127 -0.41 8.62 12.64
CA SER A 127 -0.13 8.94 11.23
C SER A 127 -1.37 8.92 10.34
N GLY A 128 -2.56 8.62 10.86
CA GLY A 128 -3.79 8.48 10.06
C GLY A 128 -3.70 7.36 9.02
N ILE A 129 -3.05 6.24 9.38
CA ILE A 129 -2.84 5.10 8.48
C ILE A 129 -3.72 3.94 8.93
N VAL A 130 -4.45 3.33 8.00
CA VAL A 130 -5.20 2.09 8.23
C VAL A 130 -4.77 1.03 7.23
N LEU A 131 -4.47 -0.16 7.72
CA LEU A 131 -4.16 -1.33 6.90
C LEU A 131 -5.18 -2.42 7.22
N ALA A 132 -5.61 -3.18 6.23
CA ALA A 132 -6.40 -4.39 6.46
C ALA A 132 -6.02 -5.51 5.50
N LEU A 133 -6.14 -6.74 5.96
CA LEU A 133 -5.85 -7.95 5.19
C LEU A 133 -6.86 -9.04 5.55
N SER A 134 -7.54 -9.58 4.54
CA SER A 134 -8.50 -10.68 4.72
C SER A 134 -7.80 -11.97 5.18
N PRO A 135 -8.54 -12.96 5.70
CA PRO A 135 -8.00 -14.25 6.16
C PRO A 135 -7.10 -14.95 5.13
N THR A 136 -7.47 -14.87 3.85
CA THR A 136 -6.74 -15.51 2.73
C THR A 136 -5.76 -14.55 2.04
N GLY A 137 -5.85 -13.25 2.34
CA GLY A 137 -5.16 -12.16 1.65
C GLY A 137 -5.62 -11.91 0.21
N SER A 138 -6.76 -12.49 -0.18
CA SER A 138 -7.49 -12.23 -1.43
C SER A 138 -7.98 -10.78 -1.53
N SER A 139 -8.12 -10.11 -0.38
CA SER A 139 -8.53 -8.72 -0.24
C SER A 139 -7.61 -8.01 0.74
N ALA A 140 -7.28 -6.76 0.41
CA ALA A 140 -6.35 -5.94 1.18
C ALA A 140 -6.71 -4.45 1.04
N ALA A 141 -6.47 -3.69 2.11
CA ALA A 141 -6.66 -2.24 2.13
C ALA A 141 -5.40 -1.55 2.67
N LEU A 142 -5.03 -0.44 2.03
CA LEU A 142 -4.11 0.56 2.55
C LEU A 142 -4.78 1.91 2.43
N LEU A 143 -5.04 2.55 3.56
CA LEU A 143 -5.47 3.94 3.66
C LEU A 143 -4.31 4.72 4.26
N HIS A 144 -3.71 5.59 3.46
CA HIS A 144 -2.51 6.33 3.82
C HIS A 144 -2.68 7.80 3.39
N PRO A 145 -2.08 8.79 4.08
CA PRO A 145 -2.23 10.19 3.68
C PRO A 145 -1.88 10.50 2.21
N ASN A 146 -0.92 9.78 1.61
CA ASN A 146 -0.59 9.89 0.17
C ASN A 146 -1.56 9.14 -0.79
N GLY A 147 -2.49 8.33 -0.29
CA GLY A 147 -3.42 7.61 -1.14
C GLY A 147 -4.09 6.40 -0.54
N ARG A 148 -4.91 5.75 -1.35
CA ARG A 148 -5.74 4.59 -1.01
C ARG A 148 -5.43 3.46 -1.99
N VAL A 149 -5.36 2.24 -1.48
CA VAL A 149 -5.21 1.02 -2.29
C VAL A 149 -6.23 0.01 -1.80
N TYR A 150 -7.10 -0.43 -2.70
CA TYR A 150 -8.12 -1.43 -2.41
C TYR A 150 -7.96 -2.61 -3.36
N GLN A 151 -7.55 -3.75 -2.82
CA GLN A 151 -7.59 -5.04 -3.51
C GLN A 151 -8.87 -5.78 -3.11
N TYR A 152 -9.62 -6.20 -4.12
CA TYR A 152 -10.78 -7.08 -3.95
C TYR A 152 -10.77 -8.14 -5.06
N GLY A 153 -10.49 -9.38 -4.67
CA GLY A 153 -10.31 -10.50 -5.59
C GLY A 153 -9.28 -10.19 -6.68
N SER A 154 -9.73 -10.23 -7.95
CA SER A 154 -8.84 -10.08 -9.10
C SER A 154 -8.56 -8.63 -9.53
N ARG A 155 -9.03 -7.62 -8.79
CA ARG A 155 -8.80 -6.19 -9.09
C ARG A 155 -8.02 -5.47 -7.99
N VAL A 156 -7.35 -4.38 -8.37
CA VAL A 156 -6.75 -3.41 -7.44
C VAL A 156 -7.13 -2.02 -7.92
N GLU A 157 -7.78 -1.24 -7.07
CA GLU A 157 -8.05 0.17 -7.31
C GLU A 157 -7.20 1.05 -6.42
N ILE A 158 -6.75 2.16 -6.98
CA ILE A 158 -5.70 3.01 -6.43
C ILE A 158 -6.14 4.46 -6.62
N LEU A 159 -6.09 5.21 -5.53
CA LEU A 159 -6.22 6.66 -5.52
C LEU A 159 -4.93 7.22 -4.93
N ALA A 160 -4.18 8.00 -5.69
CA ALA A 160 -3.02 8.73 -5.22
C ALA A 160 -3.42 10.19 -4.95
N HIS A 161 -3.21 10.62 -3.71
CA HIS A 161 -3.54 11.98 -3.27
C HIS A 161 -2.47 12.96 -3.73
N ASP A 162 -2.90 13.93 -4.52
CA ASP A 162 -2.05 14.97 -5.07
C ASP A 162 -2.19 16.24 -4.22
N ALA A 163 -1.07 16.83 -3.81
CA ALA A 163 -1.08 18.03 -2.95
C ALA A 163 -1.71 19.26 -3.65
N GLY A 164 -1.71 19.28 -4.98
CA GLY A 164 -2.37 20.31 -5.79
C GLY A 164 -3.85 20.03 -6.07
N GLY A 165 -4.41 18.95 -5.50
CA GLY A 165 -5.82 18.58 -5.66
C GLY A 165 -6.15 17.86 -6.96
N ASN A 166 -5.16 17.56 -7.81
CA ASN A 166 -5.37 16.77 -9.03
C ASN A 166 -5.11 15.29 -8.74
N ASN A 167 -6.01 14.60 -8.04
CA ASN A 167 -5.76 13.22 -7.64
C ASN A 167 -5.59 12.31 -8.87
N LYS A 168 -4.79 11.26 -8.70
CA LYS A 168 -4.50 10.30 -9.77
C LYS A 168 -5.12 8.95 -9.43
N TYR A 169 -5.68 8.29 -10.43
CA TYR A 169 -6.40 7.04 -10.26
C TYR A 169 -5.73 5.95 -11.09
N ALA A 170 -5.65 4.74 -10.54
CA ALA A 170 -5.27 3.55 -11.31
C ALA A 170 -6.12 2.34 -10.93
N LYS A 171 -6.38 1.49 -11.93
CA LYS A 171 -7.07 0.21 -11.76
C LYS A 171 -6.27 -0.90 -12.43
N MET A 172 -5.77 -1.83 -11.64
CA MET A 172 -5.11 -3.05 -12.13
C MET A 172 -6.15 -4.17 -12.27
N TRP A 173 -6.24 -4.75 -13.46
CA TRP A 173 -7.22 -5.79 -13.77
C TRP A 173 -6.79 -6.62 -14.98
N TYR A 174 -7.64 -7.57 -15.41
CA TYR A 174 -7.28 -8.54 -16.45
C TYR A 174 -6.89 -7.88 -17.78
N LYS A 175 -7.44 -6.70 -18.12
CA LYS A 175 -7.10 -5.98 -19.36
C LYS A 175 -5.78 -5.23 -19.32
N GLY A 176 -5.22 -4.93 -18.14
CA GLY A 176 -4.03 -4.08 -18.02
C GLY A 176 -4.09 -3.17 -16.80
N VAL A 177 -3.56 -1.95 -16.93
CA VAL A 177 -3.69 -0.89 -15.94
C VAL A 177 -4.39 0.32 -16.55
N SER A 178 -5.63 0.56 -16.12
CA SER A 178 -6.36 1.79 -16.46
C SER A 178 -5.90 2.92 -15.55
N PHE A 179 -5.78 4.15 -16.05
CA PHE A 179 -5.42 5.30 -15.22
C PHE A 179 -5.99 6.61 -15.75
N THR A 180 -6.20 7.56 -14.84
CA THR A 180 -6.67 8.93 -15.14
C THR A 180 -6.29 9.89 -13.99
N SER A 181 -6.70 11.15 -14.09
CA SER A 181 -6.62 12.14 -13.03
C SER A 181 -7.89 12.99 -12.96
N ASP A 182 -8.11 13.70 -11.85
CA ASP A 182 -9.24 14.64 -11.69
C ASP A 182 -9.31 15.67 -12.83
N GLN A 183 -8.15 16.15 -13.30
CA GLN A 183 -8.07 17.14 -14.38
C GLN A 183 -7.96 16.51 -15.78
N CYS A 184 -8.09 15.19 -15.92
CA CYS A 184 -8.00 14.52 -17.21
C CYS A 184 -9.38 14.07 -17.68
N ALA A 185 -9.79 14.53 -18.86
CA ALA A 185 -11.07 14.13 -19.46
C ALA A 185 -11.06 12.68 -20.02
N LEU A 186 -9.88 12.09 -20.19
CA LEU A 186 -9.72 10.78 -20.81
C LEU A 186 -9.19 9.77 -19.80
N VAL A 187 -9.67 8.54 -19.92
CA VAL A 187 -9.08 7.39 -19.23
C VAL A 187 -8.16 6.67 -20.19
N TYR A 188 -6.95 6.35 -19.72
CA TYR A 188 -5.97 5.61 -20.47
C TYR A 188 -5.88 4.17 -19.97
N LEU A 189 -5.47 3.26 -20.83
CA LEU A 189 -5.20 1.86 -20.55
C LEU A 189 -3.80 1.53 -21.05
N VAL A 190 -2.96 0.99 -20.17
CA VAL A 190 -1.70 0.35 -20.52
C VAL A 190 -1.90 -1.16 -20.53
N ASP A 191 -1.84 -1.76 -21.71
CA ASP A 191 -1.94 -3.21 -21.91
C ASP A 191 -0.77 -3.74 -22.76
N SER A 192 -0.86 -4.98 -23.25
CA SER A 192 0.17 -5.60 -24.09
C SER A 192 0.29 -4.98 -25.49
N ALA A 193 -0.66 -4.13 -25.91
CA ALA A 193 -0.61 -3.39 -27.17
C ALA A 193 -0.05 -1.97 -26.99
N GLY A 194 0.27 -1.57 -25.75
CA GLY A 194 0.77 -0.24 -25.40
C GLY A 194 -0.28 0.63 -24.72
N THR A 195 -0.21 1.94 -24.93
CA THR A 195 -1.08 2.92 -24.28
C THR A 195 -2.17 3.38 -25.22
N ARG A 196 -3.44 3.26 -24.80
CA ARG A 196 -4.61 3.72 -25.56
C ARG A 196 -5.68 4.32 -24.65
N THR A 197 -6.66 4.99 -25.21
CA THR A 197 -7.83 5.48 -24.44
C THR A 197 -8.81 4.33 -24.16
N THR A 198 -9.58 4.47 -23.09
CA THR A 198 -10.62 3.52 -22.68
C THR A 198 -11.78 4.23 -21.98
N THR A 199 -12.83 3.48 -21.63
CA THR A 199 -14.05 3.96 -20.96
C THR A 199 -14.22 3.30 -19.58
N ASP A 200 -13.12 2.89 -18.96
CA ASP A 200 -13.15 2.30 -17.61
C ASP A 200 -13.55 3.37 -16.58
N SER A 201 -14.26 2.94 -15.53
CA SER A 201 -14.67 3.80 -14.43
C SER A 201 -13.78 3.57 -13.20
N PHE A 202 -13.91 4.36 -12.14
CA PHE A 202 -13.20 4.14 -10.88
C PHE A 202 -14.20 4.17 -9.74
N SER A 203 -14.02 3.30 -8.75
CA SER A 203 -14.78 3.36 -7.52
C SER A 203 -14.36 4.57 -6.69
N ASP A 204 -15.32 5.11 -5.94
CA ASP A 204 -15.02 6.10 -4.92
C ASP A 204 -14.28 5.44 -3.75
N LEU A 205 -13.02 5.84 -3.54
CA LEU A 205 -12.16 5.34 -2.46
C LEU A 205 -12.03 6.36 -1.31
N THR A 206 -12.89 7.39 -1.24
CA THR A 206 -12.86 8.40 -0.18
C THR A 206 -13.32 7.84 1.18
N GLN A 207 -14.19 6.85 1.18
CA GLN A 207 -14.73 6.21 2.37
C GLN A 207 -13.76 5.19 2.99
N ASP A 208 -13.97 4.83 4.26
CA ASP A 208 -13.23 3.74 4.90
C ASP A 208 -13.75 2.37 4.44
N PHE A 209 -13.01 1.73 3.53
CA PHE A 209 -13.27 0.37 3.05
C PHE A 209 -12.45 -0.71 3.79
N SER A 210 -11.64 -0.35 4.79
CA SER A 210 -10.81 -1.30 5.54
C SER A 210 -11.65 -2.29 6.34
N MET A 211 -12.83 -1.87 6.83
CA MET A 211 -13.78 -2.75 7.52
C MET A 211 -14.36 -3.81 6.59
N ASN A 212 -14.68 -3.45 5.34
CA ASN A 212 -15.16 -4.41 4.35
C ASN A 212 -14.11 -5.49 4.06
N VAL A 213 -12.82 -5.12 4.03
CA VAL A 213 -11.71 -6.09 3.90
C VAL A 213 -11.57 -6.95 5.15
N PHE A 214 -11.70 -6.35 6.34
CA PHE A 214 -11.54 -7.06 7.60
C PHE A 214 -12.65 -8.10 7.82
N TYR A 215 -13.87 -7.79 7.40
CA TYR A 215 -15.02 -8.68 7.49
C TYR A 215 -15.22 -9.62 6.30
N SER A 216 -14.48 -9.39 5.19
CA SER A 216 -14.65 -10.20 3.98
C SER A 216 -14.36 -11.67 4.24
N ASP A 217 -15.17 -12.54 3.63
CA ASP A 217 -15.02 -13.99 3.64
C ASP A 217 -15.10 -14.63 5.04
N SER A 218 -15.68 -13.95 6.04
CA SER A 218 -15.81 -14.46 7.40
C SER A 218 -17.22 -14.95 7.74
N PRO A 219 -17.39 -16.21 8.18
CA PRO A 219 -18.68 -16.68 8.65
C PRO A 219 -19.10 -16.03 9.99
N HIS A 220 -18.15 -15.52 10.78
CA HIS A 220 -18.44 -14.98 12.12
C HIS A 220 -19.13 -13.61 12.10
N PHE A 221 -19.08 -12.90 10.96
CA PHE A 221 -19.72 -11.60 10.79
C PHE A 221 -21.11 -11.67 10.14
N GLU A 222 -21.61 -12.88 9.88
CA GLU A 222 -22.99 -13.08 9.43
C GLU A 222 -23.97 -12.84 10.60
N PRO A 223 -25.09 -12.13 10.39
CA PRO A 223 -26.02 -11.77 11.47
C PRO A 223 -26.54 -12.95 12.31
N GLY A 224 -26.62 -14.14 11.72
CA GLY A 224 -27.05 -15.37 12.41
C GLY A 224 -25.97 -16.05 13.28
N ASN A 225 -24.71 -15.64 13.14
CA ASN A 225 -23.56 -16.26 13.81
C ASN A 225 -23.02 -15.41 14.97
N TYR A 226 -23.67 -14.28 15.28
CA TYR A 226 -23.35 -13.49 16.46
C TYR A 226 -23.78 -14.20 17.74
N GLY A 227 -22.94 -14.13 18.77
CA GLY A 227 -23.30 -14.64 20.08
C GLY A 227 -22.12 -14.97 20.99
N PRO A 228 -22.40 -15.45 22.20
CA PRO A 228 -21.40 -15.75 23.23
C PRO A 228 -20.31 -16.74 22.77
N GLN A 229 -20.62 -17.60 21.78
CA GLN A 229 -19.67 -18.53 21.20
C GLN A 229 -18.42 -17.85 20.62
N ASN A 230 -18.58 -16.73 19.89
CA ASN A 230 -17.46 -16.02 19.28
C ASN A 230 -16.58 -15.38 20.36
N VAL A 231 -17.19 -14.88 21.44
CA VAL A 231 -16.48 -14.32 22.59
C VAL A 231 -15.70 -15.42 23.31
N ASN A 232 -16.31 -16.57 23.57
CA ASN A 232 -15.63 -17.70 24.20
C ASN A 232 -14.45 -18.22 23.36
N GLU A 233 -14.59 -18.26 22.04
CA GLU A 233 -13.51 -18.63 21.12
C GLU A 233 -12.36 -17.60 21.18
N ALA A 234 -12.68 -16.31 21.15
CA ALA A 234 -11.69 -15.24 21.30
C ALA A 234 -10.94 -15.32 22.64
N ILE A 235 -11.65 -15.64 23.73
CA ILE A 235 -11.06 -15.87 25.05
C ILE A 235 -10.09 -17.05 25.01
N ALA A 236 -10.48 -18.18 24.42
CA ALA A 236 -9.63 -19.35 24.29
C ALA A 236 -8.35 -19.03 23.47
N ILE A 237 -8.48 -18.26 22.39
CA ILE A 237 -7.35 -17.78 21.59
C ILE A 237 -6.40 -16.91 22.43
N LEU A 238 -6.94 -15.98 23.23
CA LEU A 238 -6.13 -15.13 24.10
C LEU A 238 -5.44 -15.94 25.22
N GLN A 239 -6.11 -16.93 25.80
CA GLN A 239 -5.51 -17.80 26.81
C GLN A 239 -4.31 -18.61 26.25
N GLY A 240 -4.36 -18.97 24.97
CA GLY A 240 -3.25 -19.64 24.26
C GLY A 240 -2.22 -18.69 23.63
N SER A 241 -2.32 -17.39 23.86
CA SER A 241 -1.41 -16.39 23.27
C SER A 241 -0.11 -16.26 24.06
N ASN A 242 0.94 -15.80 23.38
CA ASN A 242 2.26 -15.60 23.99
C ASN A 242 2.67 -14.14 23.89
N PHE A 243 3.31 -13.62 24.94
CA PHE A 243 3.98 -12.33 24.95
C PHE A 243 5.41 -12.44 25.49
N TRP A 244 6.33 -11.72 24.86
CA TRP A 244 7.71 -11.56 25.32
C TRP A 244 8.31 -10.25 24.81
N ILE A 245 9.37 -9.78 25.48
CA ILE A 245 10.15 -8.60 25.09
C ILE A 245 11.56 -9.08 24.77
N THR A 246 12.12 -8.68 23.64
CA THR A 246 13.50 -9.01 23.26
C THR A 246 14.50 -8.05 23.91
N GLU A 247 15.79 -8.38 23.87
CA GLU A 247 16.87 -7.59 24.50
C GLU A 247 16.96 -6.15 23.97
N ASP A 248 16.58 -5.94 22.71
CA ASP A 248 16.52 -4.62 22.07
C ASP A 248 15.27 -3.80 22.46
N GLY A 249 14.44 -4.33 23.36
CA GLY A 249 13.20 -3.68 23.82
C GLY A 249 12.02 -3.83 22.86
N THR A 250 12.08 -4.74 21.88
CA THR A 250 10.93 -5.01 21.00
C THR A 250 9.89 -5.88 21.71
N ASP A 251 8.68 -5.35 21.84
CA ASP A 251 7.54 -6.11 22.33
C ASP A 251 7.04 -7.08 21.24
N ASN A 252 6.79 -8.33 21.59
CA ASN A 252 6.32 -9.37 20.67
C ASN A 252 5.10 -10.11 21.23
N TRP A 253 4.12 -10.36 20.36
CA TRP A 253 2.94 -11.17 20.63
C TRP A 253 2.77 -12.25 19.57
N ILE A 254 2.26 -13.41 19.99
CA ILE A 254 1.64 -14.39 19.09
C ILE A 254 0.20 -14.59 19.56
N ILE A 255 -0.75 -14.11 18.75
CA ILE A 255 -2.19 -14.25 19.00
C ILE A 255 -2.80 -14.90 17.76
N ASN A 256 -3.51 -16.01 17.90
CA ASN A 256 -4.12 -16.74 16.78
C ASN A 256 -3.15 -17.08 15.62
N ASN A 257 -1.90 -17.45 15.93
CA ASN A 257 -0.82 -17.66 14.94
C ASN A 257 -0.47 -16.44 14.08
N ILE A 258 -0.80 -15.24 14.56
CA ILE A 258 -0.37 -13.97 14.01
C ILE A 258 0.70 -13.42 14.94
N ARG A 259 1.89 -13.20 14.39
CA ARG A 259 3.00 -12.56 15.09
C ARG A 259 2.87 -11.06 14.93
N ILE A 260 2.87 -10.35 16.05
CA ILE A 260 2.89 -8.88 16.12
C ILE A 260 4.17 -8.51 16.85
N SER A 261 4.91 -7.55 16.31
CA SER A 261 6.09 -6.99 16.98
C SER A 261 6.05 -5.48 16.90
N GLN A 262 6.34 -4.80 18.02
CA GLN A 262 6.48 -3.35 18.07
C GLN A 262 7.85 -3.00 18.65
N THR A 263 8.66 -2.29 17.85
CA THR A 263 9.95 -1.76 18.30
C THR A 263 9.76 -0.52 19.16
N SER A 264 10.78 -0.14 19.93
CA SER A 264 10.77 1.01 20.83
C SER A 264 10.48 2.37 20.16
N ASP A 265 10.72 2.48 18.85
CA ASP A 265 10.37 3.66 18.03
C ASP A 265 8.91 3.61 17.48
N GLY A 266 8.13 2.64 17.92
CA GLY A 266 6.71 2.45 17.58
C GLY A 266 6.46 1.70 16.28
N LEU A 267 7.49 1.27 15.54
CA LEU A 267 7.31 0.52 14.30
C LEU A 267 6.67 -0.85 14.57
N VAL A 268 5.47 -1.05 14.02
CA VAL A 268 4.71 -2.28 14.11
C VAL A 268 4.93 -3.12 12.87
N ARG A 269 5.23 -4.41 13.07
CA ARG A 269 5.24 -5.44 12.04
C ARG A 269 4.29 -6.55 12.44
N ILE A 270 3.50 -7.03 11.49
CA ILE A 270 2.57 -8.13 11.68
C ILE A 270 2.79 -9.13 10.56
N GLY A 271 2.89 -10.40 10.91
CA GLY A 271 3.01 -11.49 9.97
C GLY A 271 2.18 -12.68 10.41
N ARG A 272 1.76 -13.50 9.45
CA ARG A 272 1.27 -14.86 9.73
C ARG A 272 2.46 -15.83 9.72
N ASN A 273 2.29 -17.07 10.18
CA ASN A 273 3.34 -18.10 10.16
C ASN A 273 4.01 -18.33 8.78
N SER A 274 3.43 -17.83 7.68
CA SER A 274 4.13 -17.72 6.39
C SER A 274 4.64 -16.29 6.16
N ASN A 275 5.89 -16.16 5.70
CA ASN A 275 6.49 -14.89 5.26
C ASN A 275 5.78 -14.24 4.04
N LYS A 276 4.69 -14.82 3.57
CA LYS A 276 3.90 -14.34 2.42
C LYS A 276 2.90 -13.25 2.79
N PHE A 277 2.51 -13.13 4.06
CA PHE A 277 1.58 -12.12 4.54
C PHE A 277 2.28 -11.21 5.53
N SER A 278 2.37 -9.93 5.21
CA SER A 278 2.95 -8.94 6.12
C SER A 278 2.22 -7.61 6.08
N LEU A 279 2.05 -7.03 7.26
CA LEU A 279 1.58 -5.66 7.46
C LEU A 279 2.67 -4.93 8.24
N ARG A 280 2.94 -3.68 7.88
CA ARG A 280 3.92 -2.85 8.58
C ARG A 280 3.40 -1.42 8.64
N THR A 281 3.52 -0.77 9.79
CA THR A 281 3.24 0.67 9.91
C THR A 281 4.16 1.30 10.94
N SER A 282 4.63 2.52 10.68
CA SER A 282 5.46 3.27 11.61
C SER A 282 4.80 4.62 11.93
N PRO A 283 4.45 4.86 13.21
CA PRO A 283 3.97 6.15 13.68
C PRO A 283 4.99 7.29 13.52
N THR A 284 6.28 6.96 13.49
CA THR A 284 7.40 7.92 13.50
C THR A 284 7.69 8.53 12.12
N ASN A 285 7.67 7.72 11.06
CA ASN A 285 7.94 8.21 9.70
C ASN A 285 6.75 8.07 8.74
N GLY A 286 5.59 7.62 9.25
CA GLY A 286 4.39 7.42 8.45
C GLY A 286 4.58 6.40 7.33
N SER A 287 5.51 5.45 7.44
CA SER A 287 5.62 4.37 6.47
C SER A 287 4.57 3.30 6.72
N ALA A 288 4.01 2.75 5.65
CA ALA A 288 3.09 1.63 5.70
C ALA A 288 3.37 0.65 4.55
N SER A 289 3.14 -0.63 4.79
CA SER A 289 3.15 -1.63 3.72
C SER A 289 2.18 -2.77 3.99
N VAL A 290 1.56 -3.26 2.91
CA VAL A 290 0.80 -4.51 2.90
C VAL A 290 1.41 -5.43 1.85
N SER A 291 1.73 -6.67 2.25
CA SER A 291 2.21 -7.71 1.33
C SER A 291 1.38 -8.97 1.51
N SER A 292 0.95 -9.53 0.38
CA SER A 292 0.32 -10.84 0.24
C SER A 292 0.88 -11.52 -1.02
N PRO A 293 0.57 -12.81 -1.29
CA PRO A 293 0.88 -13.42 -2.58
C PRO A 293 0.32 -12.68 -3.80
N PHE A 294 -0.71 -11.84 -3.60
CA PHE A 294 -1.47 -11.21 -4.68
C PHE A 294 -1.19 -9.71 -4.85
N LEU A 295 -0.63 -9.06 -3.82
CA LEU A 295 -0.41 -7.62 -3.78
C LEU A 295 0.82 -7.29 -2.93
N HIS A 296 1.58 -6.30 -3.37
CA HIS A 296 2.51 -5.60 -2.51
C HIS A 296 2.30 -4.09 -2.70
N CYS A 297 1.97 -3.37 -1.63
CA CYS A 297 1.86 -1.92 -1.67
C CYS A 297 2.58 -1.27 -0.51
N THR A 298 3.11 -0.08 -0.75
CA THR A 298 3.80 0.76 0.24
C THR A 298 3.34 2.20 0.12
N GLY A 299 3.32 2.89 1.26
CA GLY A 299 3.17 4.34 1.36
C GLY A 299 4.19 4.88 2.36
N SER A 300 4.66 6.10 2.14
CA SER A 300 5.52 6.77 3.12
C SER A 300 5.32 8.27 3.12
N MET A 301 5.28 8.87 4.32
CA MET A 301 5.32 10.32 4.52
C MET A 301 6.73 10.86 4.79
N GLY A 302 7.75 10.00 4.75
CA GLY A 302 9.14 10.36 5.07
C GLY A 302 9.81 11.26 4.02
N GLN A 303 11.15 11.26 4.00
CA GLN A 303 11.95 12.09 3.08
C GLN A 303 11.56 11.90 1.61
N THR A 304 11.27 10.66 1.22
CA THR A 304 10.74 10.32 -0.11
C THR A 304 9.28 9.92 0.02
N ARG A 305 8.39 10.91 -0.10
CA ARG A 305 6.95 10.65 -0.17
C ARG A 305 6.66 9.79 -1.38
N HIS A 306 5.96 8.68 -1.17
CA HIS A 306 5.54 7.85 -2.28
C HIS A 306 4.29 7.04 -1.95
N LEU A 307 3.68 6.52 -3.01
CA LEU A 307 2.74 5.43 -3.01
C LEU A 307 3.18 4.45 -4.11
N PHE A 308 3.44 3.21 -3.74
CA PHE A 308 3.83 2.16 -4.67
C PHE A 308 2.86 0.98 -4.55
N VAL A 309 2.49 0.42 -5.69
CA VAL A 309 1.63 -0.77 -5.76
C VAL A 309 2.17 -1.71 -6.82
N ARG A 310 2.27 -2.99 -6.49
CA ARG A 310 2.64 -4.06 -7.40
C ARG A 310 1.67 -5.22 -7.28
N ARG A 311 1.30 -5.75 -8.44
CA ARG A 311 0.55 -7.00 -8.56
C ARG A 311 1.01 -7.77 -9.80
N GLY A 312 1.71 -8.88 -9.56
CA GLY A 312 2.40 -9.60 -10.64
C GLY A 312 3.36 -8.69 -11.38
N GLU A 313 3.13 -8.53 -12.69
CA GLU A 313 3.89 -7.66 -13.59
C GLU A 313 3.34 -6.23 -13.68
N ARG A 314 2.19 -5.95 -13.05
CA ARG A 314 1.59 -4.61 -13.02
C ARG A 314 2.19 -3.81 -11.87
N ARG A 315 2.50 -2.54 -12.12
CA ARG A 315 3.03 -1.62 -11.11
C ARG A 315 2.39 -0.24 -11.25
N MET A 316 2.28 0.47 -10.14
CA MET A 316 1.95 1.88 -10.06
C MET A 316 2.91 2.53 -9.07
N HIS A 317 3.49 3.66 -9.43
CA HIS A 317 4.32 4.48 -8.56
C HIS A 317 3.89 5.93 -8.66
N TYR A 318 3.74 6.57 -7.51
CA TYR A 318 3.51 8.00 -7.39
C TYR A 318 4.45 8.57 -6.32
N ASP A 319 5.20 9.61 -6.65
CA ASP A 319 6.17 10.26 -5.75
C ASP A 319 5.78 11.70 -5.35
N GLY A 320 4.55 12.12 -5.67
CA GLY A 320 4.08 13.49 -5.47
C GLY A 320 4.24 14.39 -6.69
N ALA A 321 5.04 14.00 -7.69
CA ALA A 321 5.25 14.75 -8.93
C ALA A 321 4.92 13.90 -10.16
N SER A 322 5.49 12.71 -10.24
CA SER A 322 5.29 11.75 -11.32
C SER A 322 4.34 10.64 -10.91
N PHE A 323 3.39 10.32 -11.77
CA PHE A 323 2.47 9.20 -11.62
C PHE A 323 2.70 8.24 -12.76
N ILE A 324 3.24 7.05 -12.50
CA ILE A 324 3.63 6.09 -13.53
C ILE A 324 2.94 4.77 -13.27
N VAL A 325 2.24 4.26 -14.27
CA VAL A 325 1.73 2.89 -14.31
C VAL A 325 2.51 2.04 -15.31
N ARG A 326 2.60 0.75 -15.03
CA ARG A 326 3.31 -0.21 -15.86
C ARG A 326 2.51 -1.50 -15.96
N ASN A 327 2.46 -2.06 -17.17
CA ASN A 327 2.00 -3.40 -17.43
C ASN A 327 3.07 -4.15 -18.24
N ALA A 328 3.78 -5.07 -17.59
CA ALA A 328 4.89 -5.82 -18.19
C ALA A 328 5.97 -4.88 -18.78
N GLY A 329 6.12 -4.84 -20.11
CA GLY A 329 7.10 -4.00 -20.80
C GLY A 329 6.64 -2.56 -21.07
N HIS A 330 5.34 -2.28 -20.96
CA HIS A 330 4.77 -0.97 -21.31
C HIS A 330 4.53 -0.12 -20.08
N SER A 331 4.86 1.17 -20.17
CA SER A 331 4.59 2.14 -19.11
C SER A 331 4.10 3.47 -19.68
N ALA A 332 3.19 4.07 -18.94
CA ALA A 332 2.70 5.41 -19.21
C ALA A 332 2.26 6.06 -17.91
N GLY A 333 2.03 7.36 -17.95
CA GLY A 333 1.73 8.11 -16.75
C GLY A 333 1.56 9.59 -16.98
N PHE A 334 1.49 10.33 -15.88
CA PHE A 334 1.51 11.79 -15.87
C PHE A 334 2.85 12.28 -15.31
N ASP A 335 3.45 13.26 -15.98
CA ASP A 335 4.61 13.97 -15.46
C ASP A 335 4.21 15.05 -14.43
N ASP A 336 5.22 15.79 -13.97
CA ASP A 336 5.09 16.91 -13.04
C ASP A 336 4.22 18.06 -13.56
N LYS A 337 4.01 18.13 -14.88
CA LYS A 337 3.13 19.10 -15.56
C LYS A 337 1.75 18.52 -15.87
N HIS A 338 1.43 17.36 -15.31
CA HIS A 338 0.20 16.61 -15.55
C HIS A 338 -0.01 16.22 -17.02
N GLN A 339 1.06 16.17 -17.81
CA GLN A 339 1.01 15.75 -19.20
C GLN A 339 1.18 14.24 -19.29
N LEU A 340 0.41 13.63 -20.18
CA LEU A 340 0.58 12.21 -20.51
C LEU A 340 1.99 11.96 -21.08
N LYS A 341 2.68 10.97 -20.54
CA LYS A 341 3.94 10.43 -21.05
C LYS A 341 3.80 8.92 -21.28
N VAL A 342 4.38 8.47 -22.38
CA VAL A 342 4.55 7.05 -22.73
C VAL A 342 6.05 6.78 -22.78
N TYR A 343 6.49 5.67 -22.18
CA TYR A 343 7.91 5.32 -22.01
C TYR A 343 8.29 4.07 -22.79
#